data_AF-A0A5S4H9S7-F1
#
_entry.id   AF-A0A5S4H9S7-F1
#
_cell.length_a   1.000
_cell.length_b   1.000
_cell.length_c   1.000
_cell.angle_alpha   90.00
_cell.angle_beta   90.00
_cell.angle_gamma   90.00
#
_symmetry.space_group_name_H-M   'P 1'
#
loop_
_entity.id
_entity.type
_entity.pdbx_description
1 polymer ?
#
loop_
_entity_poly.entity_id
_entity_poly.type
_entity_poly.pdbx_seq_one_letter_code
_entity_poly.pdbx_strand_id
1 'polypeptide(L)' 'MVVGDRVLYEVQYESDWTPCGARRINDPNVIAAVASEIKDLYERGEPFLDFFARGVAPLPAPAV' A
#
# COMPACT_ATOMS: atom_id res chain seq x y z
N MET A 1 7.63 -1.79 -0.97
CA MET A 1 7.89 -1.41 0.42
C MET A 1 9.09 -0.49 0.49
N VAL A 2 8.89 0.76 0.93
CA VAL A 2 9.96 1.72 1.18
C VAL A 2 10.40 1.59 2.64
N VAL A 3 11.70 1.52 2.91
CA VAL A 3 12.26 1.54 4.27
C VAL A 3 12.98 2.86 4.49
N GLY A 4 12.26 3.82 5.08
CA GLY A 4 12.72 5.20 5.24
C GLY A 4 13.00 5.86 3.89
N ASP A 5 14.23 6.33 3.68
CA ASP A 5 14.73 6.92 2.45
C ASP A 5 15.87 6.08 1.82
N ARG A 6 16.08 4.85 2.32
CA ARG A 6 17.32 4.10 2.07
C ARG A 6 17.20 2.99 1.04
N VAL A 7 16.06 2.31 1.02
CA VAL A 7 15.85 1.15 0.15
C VAL A 7 14.38 0.98 -0.18
N LEU A 8 14.13 0.59 -1.42
CA LEU A 8 12.83 0.17 -1.89
C LEU A 8 12.89 -1.33 -2.24
N TYR A 9 11.86 -2.07 -1.83
CA TYR A 9 11.62 -3.45 -2.24
C TYR A 9 10.35 -3.52 -3.08
N GLU A 10 10.49 -3.93 -4.33
CA GLU A 10 9.37 -4.25 -5.21
C GLU A 10 9.00 -5.72 -5.03
N VAL A 11 7.80 -5.98 -4.50
CA VAL A 11 7.30 -7.35 -4.32
C VAL A 11 7.03 -7.95 -5.69
N GLN A 12 7.55 -9.15 -5.93
CA GLN A 12 7.36 -9.88 -7.17
C GLN A 12 6.25 -10.91 -6.98
N TYR A 13 5.47 -11.08 -8.03
CA TYR A 13 4.37 -12.03 -8.07
C TYR A 13 4.48 -12.87 -9.33
N GLU A 14 4.11 -14.15 -9.20
CA GLU A 14 3.80 -14.99 -10.35
C GLU A 14 2.51 -14.50 -11.02
N SER A 15 2.19 -15.06 -12.19
CA SER A 15 0.98 -14.70 -12.95
C SER A 15 -0.33 -15.00 -12.20
N ASP A 16 -0.30 -15.90 -11.21
CA ASP A 16 -1.43 -16.24 -10.34
C ASP A 16 -1.49 -15.37 -9.06
N TRP A 17 -0.67 -14.32 -8.99
CA TRP A 17 -0.51 -13.46 -7.81
C TRP A 17 0.10 -14.14 -6.58
N THR A 18 0.71 -15.32 -6.73
CA THR A 18 1.53 -15.91 -5.67
C THR A 18 2.78 -15.05 -5.46
N PRO A 19 3.07 -14.58 -4.23
CA PRO A 19 4.29 -13.82 -3.96
C PRO A 19 5.52 -14.73 -4.12
N CYS A 20 6.45 -14.35 -5.00
CA CYS A 20 7.65 -15.14 -5.30
C CYS A 20 8.96 -14.45 -4.90
N GLY A 21 8.88 -13.31 -4.20
CA GLY A 21 10.03 -12.65 -3.60
C GLY A 21 9.95 -11.14 -3.69
N ALA A 22 11.11 -10.49 -3.63
CA ALA A 22 11.21 -9.05 -3.81
C ALA A 22 12.52 -8.65 -4.48
N ARG A 23 12.45 -7.64 -5.36
CA ARG A 23 13.60 -7.00 -5.97
C ARG A 23 14.01 -5.79 -5.14
N ARG A 24 15.27 -5.75 -4.72
CA ARG A 24 15.85 -4.59 -4.02
C ARG A 24 16.21 -3.50 -5.03
N ILE A 25 15.81 -2.27 -4.74
CA ILE A 25 16.08 -1.06 -5.51
C ILE A 25 16.84 -0.09 -4.60
N ASN A 26 18.00 0.37 -5.08
CA ASN A 26 18.87 1.33 -4.37
C ASN A 26 18.99 2.68 -5.09
N ASP A 27 18.24 2.89 -6.18
CA ASP A 27 18.24 4.19 -6.87
C ASP A 27 17.53 5.24 -6.01
N PRO A 28 18.23 6.28 -5.54
CA PRO A 28 17.66 7.28 -4.64
C PRO A 28 16.53 8.09 -5.26
N ASN A 29 16.53 8.30 -6.58
CA ASN A 29 15.46 9.04 -7.25
C ASN A 29 14.17 8.20 -7.25
N VAL A 30 14.29 6.90 -7.51
CA VAL A 30 13.15 5.97 -7.46
C VAL A 30 12.60 5.85 -6.04
N ILE A 31 13.49 5.75 -5.04
CA ILE A 31 13.08 5.68 -3.63
C ILE A 31 12.32 6.95 -3.23
N ALA A 32 12.84 8.13 -3.58
CA ALA A 32 12.21 9.42 -3.27
C ALA A 32 10.83 9.57 -3.94
N ALA A 33 10.71 9.19 -5.21
CA ALA A 33 9.46 9.25 -5.94
C ALA A 33 8.37 8.38 -5.27
N VAL A 34 8.68 7.12 -4.98
CA VAL A 34 7.72 6.21 -4.34
C VAL A 34 7.37 6.65 -2.92
N ALA A 35 8.34 7.15 -2.15
CA ALA A 35 8.08 7.71 -0.83
C ALA A 35 7.11 8.90 -0.88
N SER A 36 7.27 9.78 -1.87
CA SER A 36 6.36 10.91 -2.09
C SER A 36 4.96 10.43 -2.43
N GLU A 37 4.81 9.46 -3.35
CA GLU A 37 3.48 8.95 -3.71
C GLU A 37 2.77 8.29 -2.52
N ILE A 38 3.48 7.51 -1.71
CA ILE A 38 2.90 6.90 -0.49
C ILE A 38 2.41 7.99 0.48
N LYS A 39 3.22 9.03 0.67
CA LYS A 39 2.86 10.16 1.53
C LYS A 39 1.62 10.88 0.99
N ASP A 40 1.58 11.19 -0.29
CA ASP A 40 0.47 11.90 -0.93
C ASP A 40 -0.84 11.09 -0.82
N LEU A 41 -0.76 9.76 -1.01
CA LEU A 41 -1.91 8.87 -0.84
C LEU A 41 -2.39 8.82 0.62
N TYR A 42 -1.47 8.81 1.58
CA TYR A 42 -1.81 8.83 3.01
C TYR A 42 -2.48 10.14 3.41
N GLU A 43 -1.97 11.28 2.95
CA GLU A 43 -2.54 12.61 3.23
C GLU A 43 -3.93 12.80 2.61
N ARG A 44 -4.18 12.17 1.45
CA ARG A 44 -5.50 12.15 0.81
C ARG A 44 -6.47 11.15 1.43
N GLY A 45 -5.98 10.25 2.26
CA GLY A 45 -6.79 9.27 2.96
C GLY A 45 -7.71 9.92 3.99
N GLU A 46 -8.69 9.15 4.45
CA GLU A 46 -9.54 9.53 5.59
C GLU A 46 -9.26 8.59 6.78
N PRO A 47 -9.60 8.99 8.02
CA PRO A 47 -9.48 8.13 9.18
C PRO A 47 -10.30 6.84 9.00
N PHE A 48 -9.68 5.70 9.30
CA PHE A 48 -10.30 4.39 9.11
C PHE A 48 -11.65 4.26 9.82
N LEU A 49 -11.77 4.77 11.05
CA LEU A 49 -13.00 4.65 11.84
C LEU A 49 -14.16 5.44 11.21
N ASP A 50 -13.88 6.58 10.58
CA ASP A 50 -14.88 7.41 9.92
C ASP A 50 -15.39 6.70 8.65
N PHE A 51 -14.48 6.17 7.84
CA PHE A 51 -14.84 5.33 6.69
C PHE A 51 -15.63 4.10 7.12
N PHE A 52 -15.16 3.38 8.14
CA PHE A 52 -15.78 2.15 8.61
C PHE A 52 -17.21 2.40 9.10
N ALA A 53 -17.40 3.41 9.95
CA ALA A 53 -18.72 3.77 10.48
C ALA A 53 -19.70 4.17 9.37
N ARG A 54 -19.23 4.91 8.35
CA ARG A 54 -20.06 5.38 7.23
C ARG A 54 -20.34 4.30 6.19
N GLY A 55 -19.35 3.48 5.83
CA GLY A 55 -19.38 2.63 4.65
C GLY A 55 -19.50 1.13 4.92
N VAL A 56 -19.04 0.65 6.07
CA VAL A 56 -18.94 -0.79 6.37
C VAL A 56 -19.92 -1.21 7.46
N ALA A 57 -19.92 -0.53 8.61
CA ALA A 57 -20.77 -0.87 9.74
C ALA A 57 -22.28 -0.94 9.43
N PRO A 58 -22.85 -0.13 8.51
CA PRO A 58 -24.27 -0.22 8.17
C PRO A 58 -24.64 -1.38 7.24
N LEU A 59 -23.67 -2.09 6.66
CA LEU A 59 -23.95 -3.17 5.72
C LEU A 59 -24.60 -4.36 6.43
N PRO A 60 -25.60 -5.01 5.82
CA PRO A 60 -26.17 -6.23 6.38
C PRO A 60 -25.12 -7.35 6.40
N ALA A 61 -25.32 -8.33 7.27
CA ALA A 61 -24.48 -9.53 7.27
C ALA A 61 -24.47 -10.17 5.87
N PRO A 62 -23.31 -10.70 5.41
CA PRO A 62 -23.25 -11.43 4.16
C PRO A 62 -24.25 -12.58 4.15
N ALA A 63 -24.92 -12.80 3.01
CA ALA A 63 -25.73 -13.98 2.82
C ALA A 63 -24.81 -15.22 2.82
N VAL A 64 -25.23 -16.25 3.57
CA VAL A 64 -24.56 -17.57 3.61
C VAL A 64 -24.90 -18.37 2.37
#